data_AF-A0A7G3FI44-F1
#
_entry.id   AF-A0A7G3FI44-F1
#
_cell.length_a   1.000
_cell.length_b   1.000
_cell.length_c   1.000
_cell.angle_alpha   90.00
_cell.angle_beta   90.00
_cell.angle_gamma   90.00
#
_symmetry.space_group_name_H-M   'P 1'
#
loop_
_entity.id
_entity.type
_entity.pdbx_description
1 polymer ?
#
loop_
_entity_poly.entity_id
_entity_poly.type
_entity_poly.pdbx_seq_one_letter_code
_entity_poly.pdbx_strand_id
1 'polypeptide(L)'
;MKDSEIKLKIKLDKDAIPETITWDATDKDIPGEEETKAFNLAIWDHNTMSTLRIDLWNKEMPVDEMKRFYVDCLGGLAQSILNSTGDEFMSSAMNRLCDKLVKHLEEENRKNSQ
;
A
#
# COMPACT_ATOMS: atom_id res chain seq x y z
N MET A 1 -10.67 -20.42 19.89
CA MET A 1 -10.04 -19.91 18.66
C MET A 1 -10.89 -18.78 18.14
N LYS A 2 -10.27 -17.71 17.63
CA LYS A 2 -10.97 -16.57 17.04
C LYS A 2 -10.50 -16.48 15.59
N ASP A 3 -11.45 -16.49 14.66
CA ASP A 3 -11.18 -16.20 13.27
C ASP A 3 -11.40 -14.70 13.05
N SER A 4 -10.49 -14.08 12.30
CA SER A 4 -10.57 -12.68 11.91
C SER A 4 -10.45 -12.63 10.39
N GLU A 5 -11.40 -11.97 9.74
CA GLU A 5 -11.47 -11.86 8.29
C GLU A 5 -11.13 -10.44 7.84
N ILE A 6 -10.46 -10.35 6.69
CA ILE A 6 -10.35 -9.12 5.90
C ILE A 6 -11.03 -9.40 4.56
N LYS A 7 -12.01 -8.57 4.20
CA LYS A 7 -12.77 -8.67 2.94
C LYS A 7 -12.38 -7.51 2.05
N LEU A 8 -11.99 -7.82 0.83
CA LEU A 8 -11.71 -6.85 -0.23
C LEU A 8 -12.64 -7.13 -1.39
N LYS A 9 -13.38 -6.12 -1.83
CA LYS A 9 -14.31 -6.22 -2.93
C LYS A 9 -13.96 -5.16 -3.96
N ILE A 10 -13.66 -5.63 -5.17
CA ILE A 10 -13.26 -4.78 -6.27
C ILE A 10 -14.33 -4.86 -7.33
N LYS A 11 -14.93 -3.71 -7.65
CA LYS A 11 -15.84 -3.56 -8.77
C LYS A 11 -15.03 -3.09 -9.98
N LEU A 12 -15.00 -3.90 -11.02
CA LEU A 12 -14.32 -3.59 -12.28
C LEU A 12 -15.30 -3.00 -13.29
N ASP A 13 -14.80 -2.17 -14.19
CA ASP A 13 -15.52 -1.76 -15.38
C ASP A 13 -15.42 -2.80 -16.51
N LYS A 14 -15.96 -2.44 -17.68
CA LYS A 14 -15.97 -3.29 -18.88
C LYS A 14 -14.56 -3.62 -19.43
N ASP A 15 -13.56 -2.82 -19.09
CA ASP A 15 -12.17 -2.94 -19.54
C ASP A 15 -11.29 -3.53 -18.42
N ALA A 16 -11.91 -4.10 -17.38
CA ALA A 16 -11.28 -4.68 -16.20
C ALA A 16 -10.47 -3.69 -15.34
N ILE A 17 -10.82 -2.40 -15.39
CA ILE A 17 -10.20 -1.35 -14.58
C ILE A 17 -10.99 -1.21 -13.26
N PRO A 18 -10.32 -1.13 -12.09
CA PRO A 18 -11.00 -0.87 -10.81
C PRO A 18 -11.77 0.45 -10.81
N GLU A 19 -13.09 0.35 -10.65
CA GLU A 19 -13.99 1.50 -10.47
C GLU A 19 -14.16 1.84 -8.99
N THR A 20 -14.44 0.83 -8.16
CA THR A 20 -14.62 1.00 -6.72
C THR A 20 -13.92 -0.13 -5.97
N ILE A 21 -13.27 0.20 -4.86
CA ILE A 21 -12.64 -0.76 -3.96
C ILE A 21 -13.29 -0.56 -2.59
N THR A 22 -13.94 -1.59 -2.05
CA THR A 22 -14.43 -1.59 -0.68
C THR A 22 -13.71 -2.63 0.15
N TRP A 23 -13.52 -2.33 1.43
CA TRP A 23 -12.89 -3.23 2.38
C TRP A 23 -13.61 -3.24 3.73
N ASP A 24 -13.53 -4.38 4.41
CA ASP A 24 -14.04 -4.57 5.77
C ASP A 24 -13.12 -5.54 6.52
N ALA A 25 -13.07 -5.44 7.85
CA ALA A 25 -12.31 -6.37 8.67
C ALA A 25 -13.01 -6.63 10.01
N THR A 26 -12.90 -7.86 10.52
CA THR A 26 -13.53 -8.26 11.79
C THR A 26 -13.10 -7.39 12.98
N ASP A 27 -11.86 -6.92 12.97
CA ASP A 27 -11.24 -6.14 14.04
C ASP A 27 -11.08 -4.65 13.70
N LYS A 28 -11.83 -4.16 12.70
CA LYS A 28 -11.85 -2.75 12.33
C LYS A 28 -12.61 -1.94 13.38
N ASP A 29 -12.06 -0.78 13.75
CA ASP A 29 -12.67 0.12 14.75
C ASP A 29 -14.07 0.61 14.34
N ILE A 30 -14.29 0.78 13.03
CA ILE A 30 -15.55 1.23 12.44
C ILE A 30 -16.23 0.04 11.74
N PRO A 31 -17.39 -0.42 12.22
CA PRO A 31 -18.12 -1.52 11.59
C PRO A 31 -18.62 -1.18 10.18
N GLY A 32 -18.51 -2.14 9.26
CA GLY A 32 -19.09 -2.07 7.92
C GLY A 32 -18.06 -1.78 6.82
N GLU A 33 -18.49 -1.97 5.57
CA GLU A 33 -17.66 -1.73 4.40
C GLU A 33 -17.30 -0.24 4.28
N GLU A 34 -16.01 0.04 4.06
CA GLU A 34 -15.52 1.37 3.70
C GLU A 34 -14.93 1.36 2.30
N GLU A 35 -15.13 2.46 1.59
CA GLU A 35 -14.49 2.69 0.30
C GLU A 35 -13.03 3.16 0.50
N THR A 36 -12.13 2.63 -0.32
CA THR A 36 -10.76 3.11 -0.44
C THR A 36 -10.43 3.34 -1.91
N LYS A 37 -9.46 4.23 -2.17
CA LYS A 37 -8.96 4.46 -3.52
C LYS A 37 -7.84 3.51 -3.91
N ALA A 38 -7.16 2.88 -2.95
CA ALA A 38 -6.06 1.97 -3.23
C ALA A 38 -5.89 0.89 -2.14
N PHE A 39 -5.25 -0.21 -2.54
CA PHE A 39 -4.81 -1.28 -1.66
C PHE A 39 -3.55 -1.95 -2.20
N ASN A 40 -2.68 -2.41 -1.29
CA ASN A 40 -1.49 -3.19 -1.59
C ASN A 40 -1.53 -4.49 -0.78
N LEU A 41 -1.44 -5.63 -1.46
CA LEU A 41 -1.38 -6.95 -0.83
C LEU A 41 -0.09 -7.67 -1.23
N ALA A 42 0.64 -8.15 -0.23
CA ALA A 42 1.75 -9.08 -0.42
C ALA A 42 1.45 -10.38 0.34
N ILE A 43 1.46 -11.50 -0.38
CA ILE A 43 1.23 -12.84 0.18
C ILE A 43 2.49 -13.67 -0.06
N TRP A 44 3.09 -14.17 1.02
CA TRP A 44 4.18 -15.14 0.93
C TRP A 44 3.62 -16.53 0.63
N ASP A 45 4.00 -17.09 -0.52
CA ASP A 45 3.71 -18.47 -0.87
C ASP A 45 4.90 -19.36 -0.49
N HIS A 46 4.72 -20.15 0.57
CA HIS A 46 5.74 -21.06 1.08
C HIS A 46 6.02 -22.26 0.17
N ASN A 47 5.13 -22.56 -0.78
CA ASN A 47 5.33 -23.68 -1.71
C ASN A 47 6.26 -23.29 -2.85
N THR A 48 6.13 -22.04 -3.33
CA THR A 48 6.96 -21.50 -4.42
C THR A 48 8.11 -20.64 -3.93
N MET A 49 8.18 -20.36 -2.62
CA MET A 49 9.14 -19.45 -1.98
C MET A 49 9.15 -18.08 -2.68
N SER A 50 7.95 -17.57 -2.97
CA SER A 50 7.77 -16.34 -3.72
C SER A 50 6.71 -15.45 -3.08
N THR A 51 6.73 -14.15 -3.43
CA THR A 51 5.73 -13.18 -2.98
C THR A 51 4.75 -12.90 -4.10
N LEU A 52 3.49 -13.28 -3.92
CA LEU A 52 2.39 -12.85 -4.77
C LEU A 52 2.00 -11.43 -4.39
N ARG A 53 1.77 -10.57 -5.38
CA ARG A 53 1.39 -9.18 -5.15
C ARG A 53 0.16 -8.78 -5.92
N ILE A 54 -0.69 -8.00 -5.26
CA ILE A 54 -1.84 -7.34 -5.85
C ILE A 54 -1.74 -5.86 -5.48
N ASP A 55 -1.47 -5.04 -6.49
CA ASP A 55 -1.39 -3.59 -6.37
C ASP A 55 -2.58 -3.00 -7.11
N LEU A 56 -3.51 -2.36 -6.39
CA LEU A 56 -4.73 -1.80 -6.99
C LEU A 56 -4.91 -0.35 -6.55
N TRP A 57 -5.37 0.44 -7.50
CA TRP A 57 -5.89 1.80 -7.30
C TRP A 57 -7.10 1.98 -8.20
N ASN A 58 -8.07 2.77 -7.77
CA ASN A 58 -9.19 3.16 -8.60
C ASN A 58 -8.78 4.26 -9.59
N LYS A 59 -9.58 4.43 -10.64
CA LYS A 59 -9.37 5.45 -11.70
C LYS A 59 -9.37 6.90 -11.20
N GLU A 60 -9.82 7.15 -9.97
CA GLU A 60 -9.98 8.49 -9.40
C GLU A 60 -8.81 8.91 -8.50
N MET A 61 -7.87 8.00 -8.23
CA MET A 61 -6.70 8.32 -7.43
C MET A 61 -5.72 9.18 -8.24
N PRO A 62 -5.40 10.42 -7.81
CA PRO A 62 -4.40 11.25 -8.45
C PRO A 62 -3.01 10.59 -8.45
N VAL A 63 -2.23 10.82 -9.51
CA VAL A 63 -0.91 10.20 -9.69
C VAL A 63 0.07 10.58 -8.57
N ASP A 64 0.00 11.81 -8.06
CA ASP A 64 0.79 12.28 -6.93
C ASP A 64 0.41 11.56 -5.62
N GLU A 65 -0.88 11.33 -5.38
CA GLU A 65 -1.34 10.48 -4.27
C GLU A 65 -0.85 9.03 -4.43
N MET A 66 -0.87 8.47 -5.64
CA MET A 66 -0.35 7.12 -5.89
C MET A 66 1.14 7.02 -5.57
N LYS A 67 1.95 7.99 -6.00
CA LYS A 67 3.38 8.04 -5.69
C LYS A 67 3.61 8.17 -4.19
N ARG A 68 2.81 9.01 -3.51
CA ARG A 68 2.87 9.16 -2.05
C ARG A 68 2.54 7.85 -1.33
N PHE A 69 1.50 7.14 -1.77
CA PHE A 69 1.11 5.84 -1.23
C PHE A 69 2.27 4.82 -1.27
N TYR A 70 3.02 4.74 -2.37
CA TYR A 70 4.20 3.87 -2.44
C TYR A 70 5.31 4.25 -1.44
N VAL A 71 5.55 5.55 -1.22
CA VAL A 71 6.52 6.01 -0.22
C VAL A 71 6.07 5.61 1.18
N ASP A 72 4.78 5.80 1.49
CA ASP A 72 4.21 5.42 2.79
C ASP A 72 4.29 3.89 3.01
N CYS A 73 4.01 3.08 1.98
CA CYS A 73 4.21 1.62 2.04
C CYS A 73 5.67 1.25 2.32
N LEU A 74 6.64 1.87 1.66
CA LEU A 74 8.07 1.62 1.90
C LEU A 74 8.47 1.97 3.33
N GLY A 75 7.99 3.09 3.87
CA GLY A 75 8.21 3.46 5.27
C GLY A 75 7.62 2.45 6.25
N GLY A 76 6.39 1.98 5.97
CA GLY A 76 5.77 0.90 6.75
C GLY A 76 6.61 -0.38 6.74
N LEU A 77 7.07 -0.82 5.57
CA LEU A 77 7.95 -1.99 5.44
C LEU A 77 9.29 -1.81 6.16
N ALA A 78 9.87 -0.59 6.15
CA ALA A 78 11.10 -0.27 6.86
C ALA A 78 10.94 -0.46 8.38
N GLN A 79 9.77 -0.11 8.92
CA GLN A 79 9.45 -0.36 10.33
C GLN A 79 9.15 -1.84 10.58
N SER A 80 8.41 -2.50 9.70
CA SER A 80 8.07 -3.92 9.84
C SER A 80 9.31 -4.81 9.85
N ILE A 81 10.29 -4.57 8.98
CA ILE A 81 11.51 -5.39 8.95
C ILE A 81 12.33 -5.25 10.23
N LEU A 82 12.43 -4.03 10.77
CA LEU A 82 13.08 -3.79 12.06
C LEU A 82 12.36 -4.53 13.19
N ASN A 83 11.04 -4.41 13.28
CA ASN A 83 10.25 -5.01 14.37
C ASN A 83 10.22 -6.54 14.29
N SER A 84 10.21 -7.11 13.09
CA SER A 84 10.07 -8.55 12.87
C SER A 84 11.39 -9.31 12.88
N THR A 85 12.49 -8.67 12.46
CA THR A 85 13.78 -9.35 12.30
C THR A 85 14.92 -8.73 13.11
N GLY A 86 14.77 -7.48 13.55
CA GLY A 86 15.86 -6.72 14.17
C GLY A 86 16.90 -6.18 13.19
N ASP A 87 16.67 -6.28 11.87
CA ASP A 87 17.63 -5.81 10.87
C ASP A 87 17.64 -4.28 10.75
N GLU A 88 18.54 -3.65 11.50
CA GLU A 88 18.76 -2.20 11.48
C GLU A 88 19.33 -1.69 10.15
N PHE A 89 20.12 -2.52 9.46
CA PHE A 89 20.75 -2.12 8.19
C PHE A 89 19.69 -1.94 7.11
N MET A 90 18.83 -2.94 6.93
CA MET A 90 17.75 -2.91 5.94
C MET A 90 16.76 -1.80 6.27
N SER A 91 16.32 -1.69 7.53
CA SER A 91 15.44 -0.60 7.97
C SER A 91 16.02 0.79 7.66
N SER A 92 17.28 1.02 8.04
CA SER A 92 17.96 2.29 7.79
C SER A 92 18.14 2.59 6.30
N ALA A 93 18.43 1.57 5.49
CA ALA A 93 18.56 1.72 4.04
C ALA A 93 17.23 2.11 3.38
N MET A 94 16.12 1.49 3.82
CA MET A 94 14.79 1.80 3.34
C MET A 94 14.35 3.21 3.75
N ASN A 95 14.59 3.61 4.99
CA ASN A 95 14.30 4.98 5.45
C ASN A 95 15.05 6.04 4.64
N ARG A 96 16.35 5.83 4.37
CA ARG A 96 17.12 6.72 3.48
C ARG A 96 16.57 6.78 2.06
N LEU A 97 15.99 5.68 1.56
CA LEU A 97 15.32 5.68 0.27
C LEU A 97 14.02 6.50 0.33
N CYS A 98 13.20 6.33 1.37
CA CYS A 98 12.01 7.14 1.59
C CYS A 98 12.35 8.64 1.59
N ASP A 99 13.39 9.06 2.32
CA ASP A 99 13.83 10.47 2.34
C ASP A 99 14.15 11.02 0.95
N LYS A 100 14.80 10.20 0.10
CA LYS A 100 15.11 10.58 -1.28
C LYS A 100 13.85 10.70 -2.12
N LEU A 101 12.92 9.76 -1.99
CA LEU A 101 11.67 9.76 -2.74
C LEU A 101 10.76 10.93 -2.33
N VAL A 102 10.65 11.25 -1.04
CA VAL A 102 9.90 12.41 -0.56
C VAL A 102 10.44 13.70 -1.18
N LYS A 103 11.76 13.92 -1.12
CA LYS A 103 12.39 15.12 -1.73
C LYS A 103 12.12 15.20 -3.24
N HIS A 104 12.18 14.07 -3.93
CA HIS A 104 11.86 14.01 -5.35
C HIS A 104 10.41 14.43 -5.64
N LEU A 105 9.44 13.94 -4.85
CA LEU A 105 8.04 14.31 -4.98
C LEU A 105 7.80 15.80 -4.68
N GLU A 106 8.46 16.35 -3.66
CA GLU A 106 8.39 17.78 -3.37
C GLU A 106 8.90 18.64 -4.52
N GLU A 107 10.02 18.25 -5.15
CA GLU A 107 10.58 18.95 -6.31
C GLU A 107 9.66 18.86 -7.53
N GLU A 108 9.09 17.69 -7.79
CA GLU A 108 8.12 17.48 -8.88
C GLU A 108 6.88 18.36 -8.69
N ASN A 109 6.30 18.38 -7.49
CA ASN A 109 5.12 19.17 -7.17
C ASN A 109 5.36 20.67 -7.30
N ARG A 110 6.56 21.15 -6.91
CA ARG A 110 6.95 22.55 -7.10
C ARG A 110 7.02 22.93 -8.57
N LYS A 111 7.53 22.05 -9.44
CA LYS A 111 7.60 22.29 -10.89
C LYS A 111 6.22 22.29 -11.55
N ASN A 112 5.31 21.43 -11.09
CA ASN A 112 3.95 21.35 -11.64
C ASN A 112 3.05 22.52 -11.20
N SER A 113 3.44 23.24 -10.14
CA SER A 113 2.72 24.41 -9.61
C SER A 113 3.20 25.75 -10.20
N GLN A 114 4.20 25.73 -11.10
CA GLN A 114 4.73 26.88 -11.84
C GLN A 114 4.23 26.86 -13.28
#